data_AF-D5GDB0-F1
#
_entry.id   AF-D5GDB0-F1
#
_cell.length_a   1.000
_cell.length_b   1.000
_cell.length_c   1.000
_cell.angle_alpha   90.00
_cell.angle_beta   90.00
_cell.angle_gamma   90.00
#
_symmetry.space_group_name_H-M   'P 1'
#
loop_
_entity.id
_entity.type
_entity.pdbx_description
1 polymer ?
#
loop_
_entity_poly.entity_id
_entity_poly.type
_entity_poly.pdbx_seq_one_letter_code
_entity_poly.pdbx_strand_id
1 'polypeptide(L)'
;MDQIQSIIDGFIDFEGQRLAETLTTAILVLAGVLAFIVGYVLSDLKYTVYIGLSGTVIAFLVVVPPWGIYKRNPLTYLPASGVQVQMVDGDADGGKEKEGKKVK
;
A
#
# COMPACT_ATOMS: atom_id res chain seq x y z
N MET A 1 -1.62 -20.90 -11.97
CA MET A 1 -2.65 -20.57 -10.96
C MET A 1 -2.19 -19.40 -10.10
N ASP A 2 -0.90 -19.32 -9.77
CA ASP A 2 -0.32 -18.30 -8.88
C ASP A 2 -0.45 -16.86 -9.41
N GLN A 3 -0.34 -16.66 -10.73
CA GLN A 3 -0.48 -15.32 -11.32
C GLN A 3 -1.90 -14.76 -11.15
N ILE A 4 -2.94 -15.59 -11.29
CA ILE A 4 -4.33 -15.17 -11.08
C ILE A 4 -4.58 -14.91 -9.60
N GLN A 5 -4.03 -15.74 -8.71
CA GLN A 5 -4.12 -15.51 -7.27
C GLN A 5 -3.46 -14.18 -6.87
N SER A 6 -2.30 -13.85 -7.45
CA SER A 6 -1.62 -12.57 -7.17
C SER A 6 -2.36 -11.33 -7.71
N ILE A 7 -3.27 -11.52 -8.68
CA ILE A 7 -4.18 -10.48 -9.17
C ILE A 7 -5.34 -10.29 -8.20
N ILE A 8 -5.89 -11.39 -7.68
CA ILE A 8 -6.99 -11.38 -6.72
C ILE A 8 -6.54 -10.85 -5.35
N ASP A 9 -5.35 -11.26 -4.89
CA ASP A 9 -4.76 -10.81 -3.62
C ASP A 9 -4.43 -9.32 -3.63
N GLY A 10 -4.29 -8.70 -4.82
CA GLY A 10 -4.32 -7.24 -4.96
C GLY A 10 -3.24 -6.46 -4.22
N PHE A 11 -2.18 -7.12 -3.72
CA PHE A 11 -1.17 -6.44 -2.92
C PHE A 11 -0.43 -5.39 -3.75
N ILE A 12 -0.61 -4.12 -3.40
CA ILE A 12 0.00 -2.93 -4.00
C ILE A 12 0.83 -2.24 -2.91
N ASP A 13 2.03 -1.78 -3.27
CA ASP A 13 2.87 -1.02 -2.34
C ASP A 13 2.43 0.47 -2.27
N PHE A 14 2.88 1.21 -1.25
CA PHE A 14 2.47 2.61 -1.06
C PHE A 14 2.81 3.51 -2.26
N GLU A 15 3.95 3.28 -2.91
CA GLU A 15 4.37 4.06 -4.08
C GLU A 15 3.50 3.70 -5.30
N GLY A 16 3.17 2.43 -5.44
CA GLY A 16 2.26 1.89 -6.45
C GLY A 16 0.86 2.48 -6.31
N GLN A 17 0.35 2.63 -5.09
CA GLN A 17 -0.93 3.29 -4.83
C GLN A 17 -0.89 4.76 -5.27
N ARG A 18 0.16 5.51 -4.91
CA ARG A 18 0.33 6.90 -5.34
C ARG A 18 0.42 7.04 -6.87
N LEU A 19 1.12 6.11 -7.52
CA LEU A 19 1.21 6.04 -8.97
C LEU A 19 -0.16 5.75 -9.60
N ALA A 20 -0.91 4.81 -9.04
CA ALA A 20 -2.27 4.48 -9.46
C ALA A 20 -3.22 5.69 -9.36
N GLU A 21 -3.17 6.45 -8.27
CA GLU A 21 -3.96 7.68 -8.08
C GLU A 21 -3.59 8.76 -9.10
N THR A 22 -2.29 8.96 -9.33
CA THR A 22 -1.77 9.94 -10.31
C THR A 22 -2.21 9.57 -11.73
N LEU A 23 -2.07 8.29 -12.11
CA LEU A 23 -2.48 7.78 -13.42
C LEU A 23 -3.99 7.90 -13.63
N THR A 24 -4.80 7.53 -12.64
CA THR A 24 -6.26 7.67 -12.72
C THR A 24 -6.64 9.12 -13.00
N THR A 25 -6.08 10.04 -12.22
CA THR A 25 -6.36 11.48 -12.37
C THR A 25 -5.92 11.97 -13.75
N ALA A 26 -4.70 11.64 -14.19
CA ALA A 26 -4.19 12.05 -15.48
C ALA A 26 -5.06 11.51 -16.64
N ILE A 27 -5.41 10.22 -16.62
CA ILE A 27 -6.23 9.59 -17.67
C ILE A 27 -7.62 10.23 -17.73
N LEU A 28 -8.29 10.38 -16.60
CA LEU A 28 -9.65 10.93 -16.56
C LEU A 28 -9.69 12.42 -16.93
N VAL A 29 -8.69 13.20 -16.53
CA VAL A 29 -8.57 14.60 -16.94
C VAL A 29 -8.37 14.70 -18.45
N LEU A 30 -7.45 13.91 -19.02
CA LEU A 30 -7.22 13.89 -20.47
C LEU A 30 -8.47 13.45 -21.23
N ALA A 31 -9.16 12.41 -20.77
CA ALA A 31 -10.42 11.96 -21.34
C ALA A 31 -11.50 13.04 -21.25
N GLY A 32 -11.60 13.76 -20.13
CA GLY A 32 -12.54 14.86 -19.94
C GLY A 32 -12.28 16.03 -20.89
N VAL A 33 -11.02 16.43 -21.06
CA VAL A 33 -10.63 17.49 -22.01
C VAL A 33 -10.97 17.08 -23.44
N LEU A 34 -10.66 15.84 -23.84
CA LEU A 34 -11.01 15.31 -25.16
C LEU A 34 -12.52 15.23 -25.37
N ALA A 35 -13.26 14.71 -24.38
CA ALA A 35 -14.71 14.62 -24.42
C ALA A 35 -15.35 16.01 -24.58
N PHE A 36 -14.82 17.02 -23.88
CA PHE A 36 -15.29 18.39 -23.99
C PHE A 36 -15.03 18.98 -25.38
N ILE A 37 -13.79 18.87 -25.91
CA ILE A 37 -13.44 19.42 -27.22
C ILE A 37 -14.28 18.76 -28.32
N VAL A 38 -14.35 17.43 -28.36
CA VAL A 38 -15.09 16.70 -29.39
C VAL A 38 -16.59 16.95 -29.27
N GLY A 39 -17.13 16.89 -28.05
CA GLY A 39 -18.54 17.19 -27.79
C GLY A 39 -18.94 18.60 -28.19
N TYR A 40 -18.06 19.57 -27.95
CA TYR A 40 -18.27 20.97 -28.35
C TYR A 40 -18.26 21.13 -29.87
N VAL A 41 -17.25 20.60 -30.57
CA VAL A 41 -17.13 20.70 -32.03
C VAL A 41 -18.28 20.01 -32.75
N LEU A 42 -18.71 18.84 -32.26
CA LEU A 42 -19.81 18.08 -32.87
C LEU A 42 -21.20 18.51 -32.37
N SER A 43 -21.28 19.31 -31.29
CA SER A 43 -22.52 19.73 -30.65
C SER A 43 -23.48 18.58 -30.28
N ASP A 44 -22.94 17.39 -29.99
CA ASP A 44 -23.70 16.20 -29.62
C ASP A 44 -23.11 15.57 -28.34
N LEU A 45 -23.96 15.50 -27.31
CA LEU A 45 -23.63 14.97 -25.99
C LEU A 45 -23.23 13.49 -26.02
N LYS A 46 -23.70 12.71 -26.99
CA LYS A 46 -23.40 11.28 -27.10
C LYS A 46 -21.89 11.04 -27.23
N TYR A 47 -21.20 11.85 -28.03
CA TYR A 47 -19.75 11.72 -28.20
C TYR A 47 -18.99 12.05 -26.91
N THR A 48 -19.42 13.08 -26.18
CA THR A 48 -18.87 13.40 -24.86
C THR A 48 -18.98 12.19 -23.92
N VAL A 49 -20.15 11.56 -23.86
CA VAL A 49 -20.41 10.41 -23.00
C VAL A 49 -19.59 9.20 -23.44
N TYR A 50 -19.52 8.89 -24.74
CA TYR A 50 -18.72 7.78 -25.25
C TYR A 50 -17.24 7.95 -24.97
N ILE A 51 -16.70 9.15 -25.14
CA ILE A 51 -15.29 9.43 -24.84
C ILE A 51 -15.05 9.32 -23.33
N GLY A 52 -15.91 9.88 -22.49
CA GLY A 52 -15.81 9.76 -21.03
C GLY A 52 -15.87 8.31 -20.54
N LEU A 53 -16.79 7.50 -21.07
CA LEU A 53 -16.87 6.07 -20.77
C LEU A 53 -15.64 5.32 -21.25
N SER A 54 -15.16 5.59 -22.46
CA SER A 54 -13.94 4.97 -22.97
C SER A 54 -12.72 5.30 -22.11
N GLY A 55 -12.57 6.55 -21.67
CA GLY A 55 -11.52 6.98 -20.77
C GLY A 55 -11.61 6.31 -19.40
N THR A 56 -12.83 6.10 -18.90
CA THR A 56 -13.08 5.39 -17.65
C THR A 56 -12.71 3.91 -17.75
N VAL A 57 -13.07 3.24 -18.85
CA VAL A 57 -12.66 1.85 -19.12
C VAL A 57 -11.14 1.74 -19.21
N ILE A 58 -10.48 2.67 -19.90
CA ILE A 58 -9.02 2.72 -19.97
C ILE A 58 -8.41 2.90 -18.58
N ALA A 59 -8.93 3.83 -17.77
CA ALA A 59 -8.45 4.04 -16.41
C ALA A 59 -8.57 2.77 -15.56
N PHE A 60 -9.70 2.05 -15.65
CA PHE A 60 -9.87 0.79 -14.96
C PHE A 60 -8.88 -0.27 -15.41
N LEU A 61 -8.65 -0.43 -16.71
CA LEU A 61 -7.67 -1.38 -17.22
C LEU A 61 -6.25 -1.03 -16.76
N VAL A 62 -5.90 0.25 -16.72
CA VAL A 62 -4.55 0.68 -16.32
C VAL A 62 -4.34 0.55 -14.81
N VAL A 63 -5.35 0.81 -13.98
CA VAL A 63 -5.14 1.00 -12.54
C VAL A 63 -5.65 -0.16 -11.68
N VAL A 64 -6.74 -0.85 -12.08
CA VAL A 64 -7.38 -1.87 -11.23
C VAL A 64 -6.55 -3.14 -11.12
N PRO A 65 -5.99 -3.72 -12.20
CA PRO A 65 -5.15 -4.89 -12.06
C PRO A 65 -3.86 -4.51 -11.33
N PRO A 66 -3.38 -5.34 -10.38
CA PRO A 66 -2.17 -5.07 -9.63
C PRO A 66 -0.94 -5.42 -10.49
N TRP A 67 -0.70 -4.60 -11.51
CA TRP A 67 0.43 -4.73 -12.44
C TRP A 67 1.76 -4.74 -11.67
N GLY A 68 2.77 -5.42 -12.21
CA GLY A 68 4.09 -5.50 -11.59
C GLY A 68 4.79 -4.15 -11.37
N ILE A 69 4.35 -3.09 -12.05
CA ILE A 69 4.83 -1.71 -11.83
C ILE A 69 4.45 -1.16 -10.45
N TYR A 70 3.37 -1.66 -9.83
CA TYR A 70 2.83 -1.18 -8.55
C TYR A 70 3.39 -1.93 -7.33
N LYS A 71 4.37 -2.82 -7.52
CA LYS A 71 4.95 -3.69 -6.47
C LYS A 71 6.47 -3.58 -6.39
N ARG A 72 7.05 -2.48 -6.86
CA ARG A 72 8.50 -2.33 -7.03
C ARG A 72 9.23 -1.95 -5.74
N ASN A 73 8.52 -1.45 -4.73
CA ASN A 73 9.11 -0.92 -3.50
C ASN A 73 8.63 -1.71 -2.28
N PRO A 74 9.28 -2.86 -1.96
CA PRO A 74 8.95 -3.60 -0.75
C PRO A 74 9.29 -2.76 0.50
N LEU A 75 8.31 -2.57 1.37
CA LEU A 75 8.47 -1.77 2.58
C LEU A 75 9.37 -2.51 3.57
N THR A 76 10.44 -1.85 3.99
CA THR A 76 11.28 -2.33 5.09
C THR A 76 10.70 -1.84 6.39
N TYR A 77 10.06 -2.73 7.15
CA TYR A 77 9.57 -2.42 8.48
C TYR A 77 10.76 -2.22 9.43
N LEU A 78 10.77 -1.12 10.19
CA LEU A 78 11.69 -1.00 11.31
C LEU A 78 11.27 -1.99 12.40
N PRO A 79 12.22 -2.60 13.14
CA PRO A 79 11.88 -3.41 14.29
C PRO A 79 11.05 -2.55 15.25
N ALA A 80 9.93 -3.09 15.73
CA ALA A 80 9.15 -2.43 16.76
C ALA A 80 10.11 -2.10 17.91
N SER A 81 10.33 -0.81 18.17
CA SER A 81 11.05 -0.37 19.35
C SER A 81 10.29 -0.89 20.56
N GLY A 82 10.72 -2.06 21.05
CA GLY A 82 10.12 -2.72 22.18
C GLY A 82 10.26 -1.81 23.37
N VAL A 83 9.12 -1.34 23.89
CA VAL A 83 8.98 -1.27 25.33
C VAL A 83 9.24 -2.69 25.82
N GLN A 84 10.46 -2.92 26.30
CA GLN A 84 10.79 -4.13 27.05
C GLN A 84 9.94 -4.07 28.32
N VAL A 85 8.77 -4.69 28.30
CA VAL A 85 8.06 -5.00 29.54
C VAL A 85 8.93 -6.03 30.24
N GLN A 86 9.77 -5.53 31.16
CA GLN A 86 10.57 -6.34 32.05
C GLN A 86 9.59 -7.13 32.92
N MET A 87 9.30 -8.38 32.51
CA MET A 87 8.72 -9.36 33.41
C MET A 87 9.80 -9.61 34.47
N VAL A 88 9.62 -8.98 35.63
CA VAL A 88 10.40 -9.24 36.84
C VAL A 88 9.98 -10.63 37.31
N ASP A 89 10.70 -11.65 36.86
CA ASP A 89 10.73 -12.93 37.56
C ASP A 89 11.42 -12.67 38.91
N GLY A 90 10.65 -12.85 39.98
CA GLY A 90 11.10 -12.65 41.34
C GLY A 90 12.04 -13.77 41.74
N ASP A 91 13.33 -13.46 41.82
CA ASP A 91 14.27 -14.22 42.64
C ASP A 91 14.55 -13.43 43.92
N ALA A 92 14.01 -13.96 45.02
CA ALA A 92 14.15 -13.43 46.36
C ALA A 92 15.60 -13.66 46.86
N ASP A 93 16.50 -12.70 46.63
CA ASP A 93 17.79 -12.66 47.32
C ASP A 93 17.65 -11.94 48.67
N GLY A 94 17.40 -12.74 49.71
CA GLY A 94 17.45 -12.31 51.09
C GLY A 94 18.84 -12.56 51.71
N GLY A 95 19.62 -11.50 51.84
CA GLY A 95 20.33 -11.15 53.08
C GLY A 95 21.42 -12.10 53.62
N LYS A 96 22.67 -11.70 53.36
CA LYS A 96 23.93 -11.92 54.10
C LYS A 96 23.83 -12.39 55.57
N GLU A 97 24.70 -13.33 55.97
CA GLU A 97 25.58 -13.16 57.14
C GLU A 97 26.84 -14.08 57.10
N LYS A 98 27.97 -13.55 57.57
CA LYS A 98 29.28 -14.20 57.64
C LYS A 98 29.47 -14.81 59.03
N GLU A 99 30.01 -16.03 59.13
CA GLU A 99 30.88 -16.37 60.27
C GLU A 99 31.87 -17.49 59.88
N GLY A 100 33.15 -17.27 60.19
CA GLY A 100 34.23 -18.23 59.98
C GLY A 100 34.57 -19.02 61.25
N LYS A 101 35.51 -19.97 61.08
CA LYS A 101 36.19 -20.81 62.12
C LYS A 101 35.38 -22.09 62.43
N LYS A 102 35.94 -23.32 62.35
CA LYS A 102 37.26 -23.77 62.79
C LYS A 102 37.59 -25.14 62.17
N VAL A 103 38.80 -25.31 61.64
CA VAL A 103 39.44 -26.62 61.42
C VAL A 103 40.23 -26.95 62.69
N LYS A 104 40.00 -28.16 63.22
CA LYS A 104 40.73 -28.89 64.30
C LYS A 104 41.05 -28.14 65.60
#